data_AF-A0A7I7WN00-F1
#
_entry.id   AF-A0A7I7WN00-F1
#
_cell.length_a   1.000
_cell.length_b   1.000
_cell.length_c   1.000
_cell.angle_alpha   90.00
_cell.angle_beta   90.00
_cell.angle_gamma   90.00
#
_symmetry.space_group_name_H-M   'P 1'
#
loop_
_entity.id
_entity.type
_entity.pdbx_description
1 polymer ?
#
loop_
_entity_poly.entity_id
_entity_poly.type
_entity_poly.pdbx_seq_one_letter_code
_entity_poly.pdbx_strand_id
1 'polypeptide(L)'
;MAFKAYSIIDIFSRKIVGWRVEQRESDDLATQMFQTAITTHGSPAVVHADSGPAMRSTDLKDLLADLGIAQTHNRPRVSNDNPFSESEFRTMKYRPNYPGIFDDLDAARAWVNSYVSWYNQHHRHSGIALFTPAEVHDGQWTQRWLQRDHALQAYYDTHPERFRARPHTESPKATVGINLPPENDPDRLHAA
;
A
#
# COMPACT_ATOMS: atom_id res chain seq x y z
N MET A 1 -17.88 21.90 -0.32
CA MET A 1 -18.28 20.54 0.12
C MET A 1 -17.02 19.69 0.23
N ALA A 2 -16.96 18.73 1.15
CA ALA A 2 -15.78 17.86 1.30
C ALA A 2 -16.16 16.41 1.01
N PHE A 3 -15.41 15.74 0.13
CA PHE A 3 -15.59 14.33 -0.20
C PHE A 3 -14.79 13.44 0.74
N LYS A 4 -15.27 12.21 0.96
CA LYS A 4 -14.65 11.18 1.79
C LYS A 4 -13.97 10.18 0.86
N ALA A 5 -12.64 10.06 0.97
CA ALA A 5 -11.85 9.11 0.21
C ALA A 5 -11.44 7.94 1.11
N TYR A 6 -11.65 6.73 0.61
CA TYR A 6 -11.28 5.48 1.27
C TYR A 6 -10.27 4.75 0.39
N SER A 7 -9.27 4.12 1.01
CA SER A 7 -8.30 3.25 0.32
C SER A 7 -7.99 2.04 1.19
N ILE A 8 -7.80 0.90 0.54
CA ILE A 8 -7.24 -0.33 1.10
C ILE A 8 -5.90 -0.53 0.40
N ILE A 9 -4.83 -0.60 1.18
CA ILE A 9 -3.47 -0.77 0.69
C ILE A 9 -2.90 -2.11 1.17
N ASP A 10 -2.33 -2.87 0.25
CA ASP A 10 -1.50 -4.02 0.59
C ASP A 10 -0.16 -3.52 1.15
N ILE A 11 0.13 -3.85 2.41
CA ILE A 11 1.30 -3.32 3.14
C ILE A 11 2.62 -3.77 2.49
N PHE A 12 2.67 -5.00 2.00
CA PHE A 12 3.87 -5.59 1.41
C PHE A 12 4.23 -4.90 0.08
N SER A 13 3.32 -4.91 -0.88
CA SER A 13 3.56 -4.37 -2.23
C SER A 13 3.32 -2.87 -2.35
N ARG A 14 2.67 -2.25 -1.36
CA ARG A 14 2.10 -0.90 -1.42
C ARG A 14 0.93 -0.76 -2.37
N LYS A 15 0.42 -1.82 -3.01
CA LYS A 15 -0.64 -1.70 -4.02
C LYS A 15 -1.94 -1.25 -3.37
N ILE A 16 -2.59 -0.26 -3.97
CA ILE A 16 -3.98 0.08 -3.62
C ILE A 16 -4.86 -1.00 -4.23
N VAL A 17 -5.49 -1.80 -3.38
CA VAL A 17 -6.31 -2.97 -3.75
C VAL A 17 -7.81 -2.71 -3.65
N GLY A 18 -8.20 -1.60 -3.03
CA GLY A 18 -9.58 -1.11 -2.98
C GLY A 18 -9.60 0.39 -2.75
N TRP A 19 -10.55 1.12 -3.33
CA TRP A 19 -10.69 2.55 -3.11
C TRP A 19 -12.12 3.02 -3.43
N ARG A 20 -12.56 4.09 -2.77
CA ARG A 20 -13.85 4.75 -3.01
C ARG A 20 -13.78 6.25 -2.73
N VAL A 21 -14.67 7.00 -3.36
CA VAL A 21 -14.93 8.41 -3.05
C VAL A 21 -16.43 8.60 -2.88
N GLU A 22 -16.82 9.14 -1.72
CA GLU A 22 -18.22 9.28 -1.33
C GLU A 22 -18.51 10.68 -0.78
N GLN A 23 -19.78 11.10 -0.83
CA GLN A 23 -20.21 12.41 -0.33
C GLN A 23 -20.34 12.45 1.20
N ARG A 24 -20.59 11.29 1.82
CA ARG A 24 -20.71 11.12 3.27
C ARG A 24 -20.03 9.82 3.70
N GLU A 25 -19.80 9.68 4.99
CA GLU A 25 -19.33 8.41 5.53
C GLU A 25 -20.45 7.37 5.43
N SER A 26 -20.13 6.19 4.90
CA SER A 26 -21.09 5.11 4.65
C SER A 26 -20.43 3.76 4.93
N ASP A 27 -20.85 3.14 6.03
CA ASP A 27 -20.31 1.89 6.54
C ASP A 27 -20.53 0.73 5.55
N ASP A 28 -21.72 0.66 4.96
CA ASP A 28 -22.10 -0.35 3.96
C ASP A 28 -21.21 -0.30 2.72
N LEU A 29 -20.84 0.90 2.27
CA LEU A 29 -19.97 1.09 1.11
C LEU A 29 -18.53 0.70 1.41
N ALA A 30 -18.07 0.90 2.65
CA ALA A 30 -16.77 0.43 3.12
C ALA A 30 -16.74 -1.10 3.17
N THR A 31 -17.77 -1.74 3.71
CA THR A 31 -17.91 -3.22 3.73
C THR A 31 -17.87 -3.80 2.32
N GLN A 32 -18.61 -3.21 1.37
CA GLN A 32 -18.57 -3.62 -0.04
C GLN A 32 -17.18 -3.46 -0.68
N MET A 33 -16.45 -2.39 -0.32
CA MET A 33 -15.08 -2.17 -0.79
C MET A 33 -14.15 -3.30 -0.31
N PHE A 34 -14.23 -3.66 0.97
CA PHE A 34 -13.46 -4.77 1.53
C PHE A 34 -13.81 -6.10 0.88
N GLN A 35 -15.11 -6.41 0.73
CA GLN A 35 -15.55 -7.63 0.04
C GLN A 35 -14.97 -7.71 -1.38
N THR A 36 -15.02 -6.62 -2.14
CA THR A 36 -14.50 -6.57 -3.51
C THR A 36 -12.98 -6.79 -3.53
N ALA A 37 -12.24 -6.11 -2.63
CA ALA A 37 -10.79 -6.24 -2.55
C ALA A 37 -10.38 -7.68 -2.17
N ILE A 38 -11.01 -8.26 -1.15
CA ILE A 38 -10.74 -9.63 -0.69
C ILE A 38 -11.07 -10.67 -1.77
N THR A 39 -12.19 -10.49 -2.47
CA THR A 39 -12.59 -11.40 -3.56
C THR A 39 -11.60 -11.33 -4.73
N THR A 40 -11.07 -10.14 -5.02
CA THR A 40 -10.17 -9.91 -6.17
C THR A 40 -8.72 -10.30 -5.88
N HIS A 41 -8.24 -10.03 -4.66
CA HIS A 41 -6.83 -10.13 -4.30
C HIS A 41 -6.52 -11.26 -3.31
N GLY A 42 -7.53 -11.94 -2.79
CA GLY A 42 -7.41 -12.96 -1.76
C GLY A 42 -7.61 -12.43 -0.35
N SER A 43 -7.80 -13.35 0.58
CA SER A 43 -8.03 -13.04 2.00
C SER A 43 -6.70 -12.78 2.71
N PRO A 44 -6.48 -11.59 3.31
CA PRO A 44 -5.33 -11.34 4.15
C PRO A 44 -5.50 -12.00 5.52
N ALA A 45 -4.40 -12.23 6.24
CA ALA A 45 -4.48 -12.68 7.63
C ALA A 45 -4.97 -11.56 8.58
N VAL A 46 -4.58 -10.31 8.30
CA VAL A 46 -4.85 -9.16 9.14
C VAL A 46 -5.28 -7.97 8.31
N VAL A 47 -6.33 -7.27 8.74
CA VAL A 47 -6.67 -5.91 8.32
C VAL A 47 -6.30 -4.94 9.42
N HIS A 48 -5.45 -3.97 9.10
CA HIS A 48 -5.16 -2.84 9.97
C HIS A 48 -5.99 -1.64 9.55
N ALA A 49 -6.85 -1.16 10.44
CA ALA A 49 -7.76 -0.06 10.15
C ALA A 49 -7.57 1.10 11.12
N ASP A 50 -7.78 2.32 10.65
CA ASP A 50 -7.81 3.47 11.55
C ASP A 50 -9.02 3.41 12.51
N SER A 51 -9.09 4.37 13.43
CA SER A 51 -10.19 4.48 14.39
C SER A 51 -11.40 5.26 13.84
N GLY A 52 -11.51 5.44 12.53
CA GLY A 52 -12.61 6.16 11.89
C GLY A 52 -13.96 5.44 12.06
N PRO A 53 -15.10 6.16 12.00
CA PRO A 53 -16.43 5.57 12.17
C PRO A 53 -16.71 4.39 11.25
N ALA A 54 -16.42 4.53 9.95
CA ALA A 54 -16.60 3.47 8.96
C ALA A 54 -15.77 2.21 9.26
N MET A 55 -14.56 2.39 9.82
CA MET A 55 -13.68 1.28 10.21
C MET A 55 -14.12 0.61 11.51
N ARG A 56 -15.00 1.25 12.28
CA ARG A 56 -15.57 0.71 13.53
C ARG A 56 -16.93 0.04 13.33
N SER A 57 -17.48 0.08 12.11
CA SER A 57 -18.74 -0.54 11.74
C SER A 57 -18.83 -1.99 12.20
N THR A 58 -20.00 -2.39 12.70
CA THR A 58 -20.29 -3.77 13.06
C THR A 58 -20.30 -4.67 11.83
N ASP A 59 -20.88 -4.21 10.72
CA ASP A 59 -20.98 -5.00 9.49
C ASP A 59 -19.61 -5.37 8.93
N LEU A 60 -18.65 -4.43 8.99
CA LEU A 60 -17.28 -4.71 8.57
C LEU A 60 -16.59 -5.72 9.51
N LYS A 61 -16.82 -5.61 10.82
CA LYS A 61 -16.27 -6.56 11.80
C LYS A 61 -16.79 -7.97 11.59
N ASP A 62 -18.10 -8.09 11.40
CA ASP A 62 -18.76 -9.39 11.18
C ASP A 62 -18.26 -10.01 9.87
N LEU A 63 -18.16 -9.22 8.79
CA LEU A 63 -17.57 -9.68 7.53
C LEU A 63 -16.14 -10.22 7.70
N LEU A 64 -15.28 -9.47 8.38
CA LEU A 64 -13.89 -9.90 8.58
C LEU A 64 -13.80 -11.15 9.47
N ALA A 65 -14.63 -11.23 10.51
CA ALA A 65 -14.71 -12.39 11.40
C ALA A 65 -15.18 -13.65 10.65
N ASP A 66 -16.22 -13.54 9.82
CA ASP A 66 -16.75 -14.64 9.01
C ASP A 66 -15.71 -15.18 8.01
N LEU A 67 -14.80 -14.33 7.55
CA LEU A 67 -13.69 -14.68 6.66
C LEU A 67 -12.43 -15.13 7.41
N GLY A 68 -12.46 -15.17 8.75
CA GLY A 68 -11.32 -15.54 9.58
C GLY A 68 -10.18 -14.51 9.56
N ILE A 69 -10.47 -13.26 9.20
CA ILE A 69 -9.50 -12.17 9.08
C ILE A 69 -9.42 -11.42 10.41
N ALA A 70 -8.22 -11.32 10.98
CA ALA A 70 -8.04 -10.55 12.21
C ALA A 70 -8.11 -9.04 11.92
N GLN A 71 -8.85 -8.29 12.73
CA GLN A 71 -8.87 -6.83 12.64
C GLN A 71 -8.00 -6.22 13.75
N THR A 72 -7.11 -5.30 13.37
CA THR A 72 -6.32 -4.50 14.31
C THR A 72 -6.57 -3.02 14.08
N HIS A 73 -6.39 -2.20 15.12
CA HIS A 73 -6.56 -0.76 15.06
C HIS A 73 -5.35 -0.01 15.62
N ASN A 74 -5.21 1.27 15.25
CA ASN A 74 -4.26 2.18 15.89
C ASN A 74 -4.38 2.12 17.43
N ARG A 75 -3.23 2.16 18.11
CA ARG A 75 -3.21 2.20 19.57
C ARG A 75 -3.90 3.49 20.06
N PRO A 76 -4.59 3.45 21.22
CA PRO A 76 -5.19 4.64 21.80
C PRO A 76 -4.16 5.76 21.95
N ARG A 77 -4.48 6.96 21.42
CA ARG A 77 -3.64 8.17 21.46
C ARG A 77 -2.38 8.13 20.59
N VAL A 78 -2.27 7.21 19.63
CA VAL A 78 -1.19 7.20 18.62
C VAL A 78 -1.79 7.46 17.23
N SER A 79 -1.70 8.71 16.76
CA SER A 79 -2.27 9.10 15.45
C SER A 79 -1.50 8.51 14.26
N ASN A 80 -0.23 8.13 14.46
CA ASN A 80 0.72 7.75 13.40
C ASN A 80 0.88 6.24 13.18
N ASP A 81 -0.06 5.42 13.70
CA ASP A 81 0.03 3.95 13.62
C ASP A 81 -0.35 3.39 12.23
N ASN A 82 -0.74 4.24 11.26
CA ASN A 82 -0.98 3.83 9.87
C ASN A 82 -0.04 4.54 8.85
N PRO A 83 1.28 4.31 8.93
CA PRO A 83 2.26 5.02 8.12
C PRO A 83 2.14 4.71 6.61
N PHE A 84 1.58 3.55 6.27
CA PHE A 84 1.43 3.12 4.87
C PHE A 84 0.33 3.91 4.17
N SER A 85 -0.87 3.99 4.76
CA SER A 85 -1.94 4.82 4.22
C SER A 85 -1.59 6.30 4.29
N GLU A 86 -0.96 6.79 5.37
CA GLU A 86 -0.51 8.19 5.45
C GLU A 86 0.45 8.55 4.31
N SER A 87 1.41 7.67 4.03
CA SER A 87 2.33 7.86 2.90
C SER A 87 1.59 7.85 1.56
N GLU A 88 0.59 7.00 1.38
CA GLU A 88 -0.24 6.94 0.17
C GLU A 88 -1.03 8.25 -0.01
N PHE A 89 -1.79 8.68 0.99
CA PHE A 89 -2.54 9.94 0.97
C PHE A 89 -1.63 11.16 0.75
N ARG A 90 -0.41 11.15 1.32
CA ARG A 90 0.59 12.19 1.06
C ARG A 90 1.00 12.18 -0.41
N THR A 91 1.36 11.03 -0.97
CA THR A 91 1.68 10.91 -2.40
C THR A 91 0.53 11.41 -3.28
N MET A 92 -0.72 11.12 -2.92
CA MET A 92 -1.90 11.60 -3.65
C MET A 92 -1.97 13.14 -3.67
N LYS A 93 -1.84 13.79 -2.51
CA LYS A 93 -2.02 15.24 -2.36
C LYS A 93 -0.85 16.08 -2.89
N TYR A 94 0.37 15.54 -2.87
CA TYR A 94 1.58 16.27 -3.29
C TYR A 94 1.87 16.18 -4.79
N ARG A 95 1.00 15.52 -5.55
CA ARG A 95 1.15 15.45 -6.99
C ARG A 95 0.89 16.79 -7.67
N PRO A 96 1.66 17.16 -8.71
CA PRO A 96 1.43 18.39 -9.47
C PRO A 96 0.03 18.51 -10.06
N ASN A 97 -0.63 17.39 -10.37
CA ASN A 97 -1.96 17.34 -10.96
C ASN A 97 -3.09 17.12 -9.93
N TYR A 98 -2.82 17.26 -8.62
CA TYR A 98 -3.86 17.21 -7.60
C TYR A 98 -4.72 18.48 -7.70
N PRO A 99 -6.04 18.38 -7.96
CA PRO A 99 -6.88 19.56 -8.23
C PRO A 99 -7.10 20.43 -7.00
N GLY A 100 -6.92 19.89 -5.79
CA GLY A 100 -7.22 20.56 -4.52
C GLY A 100 -8.71 20.64 -4.23
N ILE A 101 -9.49 21.14 -5.19
CA ILE A 101 -10.96 21.27 -5.14
C ILE A 101 -11.54 20.49 -6.33
N PHE A 102 -12.66 19.82 -6.09
CA PHE A 102 -13.42 19.09 -7.11
C PHE A 102 -14.80 19.73 -7.26
N ASP A 103 -15.27 19.83 -8.50
CA ASP A 103 -16.56 20.44 -8.83
C ASP A 103 -17.74 19.61 -8.31
N ASP A 104 -17.65 18.29 -8.49
CA ASP A 104 -18.66 17.32 -8.06
C ASP A 104 -18.04 15.97 -7.67
N LEU A 105 -18.90 15.04 -7.25
CA LEU A 105 -18.50 13.71 -6.80
C LEU A 105 -17.90 12.87 -7.93
N ASP A 106 -18.40 13.02 -9.16
CA ASP A 106 -17.96 12.21 -10.30
C ASP A 106 -16.59 12.68 -10.80
N ALA A 107 -16.33 13.98 -10.79
CA ALA A 107 -15.00 14.55 -11.01
C ALA A 107 -13.98 14.01 -9.99
N ALA A 108 -14.36 13.96 -8.71
CA ALA A 108 -13.51 13.40 -7.67
C ALA A 108 -13.23 11.90 -7.88
N ARG A 109 -14.27 11.10 -8.20
CA ARG A 109 -14.13 9.66 -8.50
C ARG A 109 -13.26 9.42 -9.72
N ALA A 110 -13.48 10.15 -10.81
CA ALA A 110 -12.70 10.04 -12.04
C ALA A 110 -11.21 10.33 -11.79
N TRP A 111 -10.91 11.38 -11.02
CA TRP A 111 -9.54 11.71 -10.67
C TRP A 111 -8.89 10.64 -9.80
N VAL A 112 -9.58 10.15 -8.75
CA VAL A 112 -9.03 9.08 -7.89
C VAL A 112 -8.80 7.79 -8.68
N ASN A 113 -9.69 7.41 -9.60
CA ASN A 113 -9.47 6.26 -10.48
C ASN A 113 -8.19 6.40 -11.33
N SER A 114 -7.98 7.58 -11.92
CA SER A 114 -6.76 7.89 -12.68
C SER A 114 -5.51 7.87 -11.78
N TYR A 115 -5.62 8.43 -10.57
CA TYR A 115 -4.56 8.42 -9.58
C TYR A 115 -4.15 6.99 -9.19
N VAL A 116 -5.11 6.13 -8.85
CA VAL A 116 -4.85 4.74 -8.43
C VAL A 116 -4.21 3.94 -9.56
N SER A 117 -4.70 4.10 -10.79
CA SER A 117 -4.09 3.47 -11.97
C SER A 117 -2.63 3.87 -12.13
N TRP A 118 -2.31 5.17 -12.04
CA TRP A 118 -0.92 5.61 -12.04
C TRP A 118 -0.13 5.07 -10.85
N TYR A 119 -0.70 5.11 -9.65
CA TYR A 119 0.01 4.76 -8.43
C TYR A 119 0.44 3.30 -8.48
N ASN A 120 -0.48 2.41 -8.84
CA ASN A 120 -0.20 0.99 -8.94
C ASN A 120 0.74 0.64 -10.10
N GLN A 121 0.62 1.31 -11.25
CA GLN A 121 1.29 0.87 -12.49
C GLN A 121 2.54 1.67 -12.87
N HIS A 122 2.73 2.88 -12.35
CA HIS A 122 3.78 3.80 -12.80
C HIS A 122 4.61 4.41 -11.66
N HIS A 123 4.03 4.56 -10.47
CA HIS A 123 4.77 5.15 -9.36
C HIS A 123 5.83 4.18 -8.85
N ARG A 124 7.10 4.60 -8.85
CA ARG A 124 8.20 3.83 -8.28
C ARG A 124 8.40 4.22 -6.83
N HIS A 125 8.32 3.25 -5.92
CA HIS A 125 8.43 3.49 -4.48
C HIS A 125 9.82 3.11 -3.96
N SER A 126 10.46 4.04 -3.23
CA SER A 126 11.75 3.76 -2.57
C SER A 126 11.63 2.63 -1.54
N GLY A 127 10.50 2.53 -0.83
CA GLY A 127 10.24 1.48 0.16
C GLY A 127 10.12 0.06 -0.42
N ILE A 128 10.06 -0.08 -1.74
CA ILE A 128 10.08 -1.36 -2.46
C ILE A 128 11.08 -1.31 -3.62
N ALA A 129 12.29 -0.81 -3.34
CA ALA A 129 13.43 -0.82 -4.26
C ALA A 129 13.17 -0.20 -5.65
N LEU A 130 12.30 0.81 -5.72
CA LEU A 130 11.89 1.51 -6.95
C LEU A 130 11.15 0.64 -7.98
N PHE A 131 10.55 -0.47 -7.53
CA PHE A 131 9.51 -1.16 -8.28
C PHE A 131 8.17 -0.46 -8.16
N THR A 132 7.25 -0.74 -9.08
CA THR A 132 5.86 -0.30 -8.96
C THR A 132 5.10 -1.22 -8.01
N PRO A 133 4.01 -0.75 -7.37
CA PRO A 133 3.22 -1.59 -6.50
C PRO A 133 2.66 -2.82 -7.19
N ALA A 134 2.22 -2.70 -8.46
CA ALA A 134 1.77 -3.85 -9.25
C ALA A 134 2.90 -4.86 -9.52
N GLU A 135 4.11 -4.40 -9.85
CA GLU A 135 5.26 -5.28 -10.07
C GLU A 135 5.57 -6.13 -8.83
N VAL A 136 5.45 -5.55 -7.64
CA VAL A 136 5.69 -6.28 -6.39
C VAL A 136 4.54 -7.23 -6.06
N HIS A 137 3.29 -6.76 -6.16
CA HIS A 137 2.11 -7.55 -5.84
C HIS A 137 1.95 -8.78 -6.74
N ASP A 138 2.25 -8.62 -8.04
CA ASP A 138 2.08 -9.69 -9.03
C ASP A 138 3.35 -10.57 -9.16
N GLY A 139 4.38 -10.35 -8.31
CA GLY A 139 5.63 -11.12 -8.28
C GLY A 139 6.62 -10.83 -9.42
N GLN A 140 6.29 -9.93 -10.34
CA GLN A 140 7.12 -9.57 -11.50
C GLN A 140 8.45 -8.88 -11.13
N TRP A 141 8.53 -8.33 -9.92
CA TRP A 141 9.71 -7.66 -9.41
C TRP A 141 10.96 -8.55 -9.42
N THR A 142 10.83 -9.87 -9.21
CA THR A 142 11.99 -10.78 -9.16
C THR A 142 12.70 -10.86 -10.51
N GLN A 143 11.94 -11.00 -11.60
CA GLN A 143 12.51 -11.04 -12.95
C GLN A 143 13.14 -9.69 -13.33
N ARG A 144 12.50 -8.59 -12.95
CA ARG A 144 13.03 -7.24 -13.19
C ARG A 144 14.27 -6.95 -12.35
N TRP A 145 14.33 -7.48 -11.13
CA TRP A 145 15.51 -7.39 -10.26
C TRP A 145 16.68 -8.11 -10.91
N LEU A 146 16.50 -9.34 -11.40
CA LEU A 146 17.54 -10.09 -12.12
C LEU A 146 18.09 -9.31 -13.31
N GLN A 147 17.22 -8.66 -14.09
CA GLN A 147 17.63 -7.81 -15.22
C GLN A 147 18.45 -6.60 -14.76
N ARG A 148 18.00 -5.92 -13.69
CA ARG A 148 18.70 -4.76 -13.12
C ARG A 148 20.07 -5.15 -12.57
N ASP A 149 20.14 -6.27 -11.86
CA ASP A 149 21.38 -6.76 -11.28
C ASP A 149 22.37 -7.16 -12.37
N HIS A 150 21.95 -7.97 -13.35
CA HIS A 150 22.79 -8.35 -14.47
C HIS A 150 23.37 -7.12 -15.21
N ALA A 151 22.54 -6.11 -15.49
CA ALA A 151 23.00 -4.88 -16.13
C ALA A 151 24.01 -4.10 -15.27
N LEU A 152 23.76 -4.00 -13.96
CA LEU A 152 24.63 -3.28 -13.04
C LEU A 152 25.97 -4.00 -12.83
N GLN A 153 25.94 -5.32 -12.71
CA GLN A 153 27.16 -6.14 -12.60
C GLN A 153 27.98 -6.10 -13.89
N ALA A 154 27.36 -6.26 -15.06
CA ALA A 154 28.06 -6.16 -16.34
C ALA A 154 28.70 -4.78 -16.53
N TYR A 155 28.03 -3.70 -16.11
CA TYR A 155 28.59 -2.36 -16.17
C TYR A 155 29.76 -2.15 -15.21
N TYR A 156 29.70 -2.75 -14.02
CA TYR A 156 30.83 -2.77 -13.09
C TYR A 156 32.02 -3.53 -13.68
N ASP A 157 31.79 -4.69 -14.30
CA ASP A 157 32.85 -5.51 -14.89
C ASP A 157 33.59 -4.76 -16.03
N THR A 158 32.90 -3.87 -16.76
CA THR A 158 33.53 -3.02 -17.80
C THR A 158 34.13 -1.72 -17.27
N HIS A 159 33.61 -1.18 -16.15
CA HIS A 159 34.00 0.13 -15.60
C HIS A 159 34.18 0.10 -14.08
N PRO A 160 35.07 -0.73 -13.54
CA PRO A 160 35.24 -0.86 -12.09
C PRO A 160 35.71 0.45 -11.44
N GLU A 161 36.44 1.31 -12.18
CA GLU A 161 36.93 2.61 -11.72
C GLU A 161 35.83 3.62 -11.37
N ARG A 162 34.61 3.41 -11.88
CA ARG A 162 33.44 4.26 -11.56
C ARG A 162 32.83 3.94 -10.19
N PHE A 163 33.29 2.88 -9.55
CA PHE A 163 32.72 2.38 -8.30
C PHE A 163 33.80 2.24 -7.23
N ARG A 164 33.47 2.60 -5.99
CA ARG A 164 34.36 2.37 -4.83
C ARG A 164 34.47 0.88 -4.46
N ALA A 165 33.42 0.12 -4.73
CA ALA A 165 33.30 -1.32 -4.49
C ALA A 165 32.25 -1.89 -5.46
N ARG A 166 32.19 -3.23 -5.59
CA ARG A 166 31.18 -3.88 -6.43
C ARG A 166 29.76 -3.46 -6.00
N PRO A 167 28.91 -2.95 -6.89
CA PRO A 167 27.60 -2.43 -6.53
C PRO A 167 26.62 -3.55 -6.15
N HIS A 168 25.66 -3.22 -5.29
CA HIS A 168 24.57 -4.09 -4.89
C HIS A 168 23.24 -3.57 -5.45
N THR A 169 22.42 -4.48 -5.99
CA THR A 169 21.08 -4.15 -6.48
C THR A 169 20.05 -4.39 -5.38
N GLU A 170 19.45 -3.31 -4.88
CA GLU A 170 18.40 -3.37 -3.85
C GLU A 170 17.18 -4.19 -4.32
N SER A 171 16.59 -4.96 -3.40
CA SER A 171 15.35 -5.72 -3.60
C SER A 171 14.30 -5.33 -2.55
N PRO A 172 12.99 -5.56 -2.80
CA PRO A 172 11.97 -5.44 -1.78
C PRO A 172 12.31 -6.32 -0.56
N LYS A 173 12.00 -5.83 0.64
CA LYS A 173 12.23 -6.57 1.88
C LYS A 173 11.32 -7.80 1.94
N ALA A 174 11.85 -8.91 2.47
CA ALA A 174 11.07 -10.14 2.65
C ALA A 174 9.94 -9.98 3.69
N THR A 175 10.13 -9.10 4.68
CA THR A 175 9.17 -8.85 5.75
C THR A 175 8.89 -7.36 5.84
N VAL A 176 7.60 -7.01 5.88
CA VAL A 176 7.09 -5.65 6.01
C VAL A 176 5.91 -5.70 6.98
N GLY A 177 5.79 -4.71 7.86
CA GLY A 177 4.69 -4.68 8.82
C GLY A 177 4.61 -3.36 9.57
N ILE A 178 3.50 -3.19 10.28
CA ILE A 178 3.27 -2.08 11.20
C ILE A 178 3.72 -2.55 12.59
N ASN A 179 4.49 -1.73 13.29
CA ASN A 179 5.02 -2.03 14.64
C ASN A 179 5.79 -3.37 14.71
N LEU A 180 6.59 -3.67 13.68
CA LEU A 180 7.48 -4.83 13.72
C LEU A 180 8.43 -4.71 14.92
N PRO A 181 8.67 -5.82 15.66
CA PRO A 181 9.69 -5.81 16.70
C PRO A 181 11.07 -5.51 16.09
N PRO A 182 12.01 -4.98 16.89
CA PRO A 182 13.35 -4.64 16.43
C PRO A 182 14.02 -5.82 15.73
N GLU A 183 14.94 -5.55 14.80
CA GLU A 183 15.55 -6.63 14.00
C GLU A 183 16.28 -7.70 14.81
N ASN A 184 16.66 -7.38 16.05
CA ASN A 184 17.37 -8.24 16.99
C ASN A 184 16.45 -8.96 17.98
N ASP A 185 15.14 -8.90 17.80
CA ASP A 185 14.16 -9.52 18.70
C ASP A 185 13.89 -10.98 18.28
N PRO A 186 14.08 -11.99 19.16
CA PRO A 186 13.86 -13.40 18.85
C PRO A 186 12.41 -13.73 18.46
N ASP A 187 11.42 -12.90 18.80
CA ASP A 187 10.02 -13.12 18.45
C ASP A 187 9.68 -12.78 16.98
N ARG A 188 10.66 -12.26 16.20
CA ARG A 188 10.47 -11.84 14.81
C ARG A 188 10.12 -12.99 13.84
N LEU A 189 10.37 -14.25 14.22
CA LEU A 189 10.04 -15.44 13.40
C LEU A 189 8.58 -15.89 13.55
N HIS A 190 7.83 -15.35 14.51
CA HIS A 190 6.45 -15.79 14.81
C HIS A 190 5.36 -14.80 14.36
N ALA A 191 5.74 -13.66 13.78
CA ALA A 191 4.82 -12.71 13.17
C ALA A 191 4.87 -12.84 11.63
N ALA A 192 4.30 -13.93 11.12
CA ALA A 192 4.08 -14.18 9.70
C ALA A 192 2.58 -14.18 9.41
#